data_AF-A0A945YM96-F1
#
_entry.id   AF-A0A945YM96-F1
#
_cell.length_a   1.000
_cell.length_b   1.000
_cell.length_c   1.000
_cell.angle_alpha   90.00
_cell.angle_beta   90.00
_cell.angle_gamma   90.00
#
_symmetry.space_group_name_H-M   'P 1'
#
loop_
_entity.id
_entity.type
_entity.pdbx_description
1 polymer ?
#
loop_
_entity_poly.entity_id
_entity_poly.type
_entity_poly.pdbx_seq_one_letter_code
_entity_poly.pdbx_strand_id
1 'polypeptide(L)' 'MNRFILVALAGVISGALITTQFTEPLIAQETKRVKSTYENLDLFGDIFERIRSSYVEEIDEEKLIESAISGMLSSLDTHS' A
#
# COMPACT_ATOMS: atom_id res chain seq x y z
N MET A 1 41.52 19.69 -24.77
CA MET A 1 40.22 19.03 -25.04
C MET A 1 39.99 17.78 -24.18
N ASN A 2 41.03 17.00 -23.87
CA ASN A 2 40.90 15.66 -23.27
C ASN A 2 40.41 15.60 -21.81
N ARG A 3 40.61 16.65 -21.01
CA ARG A 3 40.18 16.70 -19.59
C ARG A 3 38.67 16.80 -19.39
N PHE A 4 37.96 17.42 -20.32
CA PHE A 4 36.50 17.55 -20.24
C PHE A 4 35.79 16.23 -20.57
N ILE A 5 36.36 15.44 -21.49
CA ILE A 5 35.88 14.10 -21.84
C ILE A 5 36.02 13.15 -20.64
N LEU A 6 37.15 13.24 -19.92
CA LEU A 6 37.40 12.45 -18.71
C LEU A 6 36.40 12.76 -17.57
N VAL A 7 36.09 14.05 -17.35
CA VAL A 7 35.12 14.47 -16.33
C VAL A 7 33.69 14.05 -16.72
N ALA A 8 33.34 14.13 -18.00
CA ALA A 8 32.03 13.67 -18.48
C ALA A 8 31.84 12.15 -18.30
N LEU A 9 32.87 11.35 -18.61
CA LEU A 9 32.84 9.90 -18.42
C LEU A 9 32.75 9.51 -16.94
N ALA A 10 33.50 10.19 -16.06
CA ALA A 10 33.43 9.95 -14.62
C ALA A 10 32.05 10.31 -14.04
N GLY A 11 31.41 11.38 -14.54
CA GLY A 11 30.06 11.77 -14.14
C GLY A 11 29.00 10.73 -14.52
N VAL A 12 29.07 10.15 -15.72
CA VAL A 12 28.14 9.09 -16.17
C VAL A 12 28.28 7.83 -15.33
N ILE A 13 29.52 7.41 -15.01
CA ILE A 13 29.76 6.23 -14.16
C ILE A 13 29.26 6.48 -12.74
N SER A 14 29.51 7.66 -12.19
CA SER A 14 29.05 8.03 -10.84
C SER A 14 27.52 8.13 -10.77
N GLY A 15 26.87 8.68 -11.80
CA GLY A 15 25.41 8.74 -11.89
C GLY A 15 24.77 7.36 -11.96
N ALA A 16 25.34 6.43 -12.75
CA ALA A 16 24.86 5.05 -12.83
C ALA A 16 25.02 4.28 -11.50
N LEU A 17 26.09 4.55 -10.74
CA LEU A 17 26.28 3.95 -9.42
C LEU A 17 25.27 4.49 -8.39
N ILE A 18 24.99 5.79 -8.43
CA ILE A 18 24.02 6.42 -7.51
C ILE A 18 22.61 5.89 -7.80
N THR A 19 22.17 5.79 -9.05
CA THR A 19 20.80 5.32 -9.33
C THR A 19 20.54 3.90 -8.81
N THR A 20 21.51 2.98 -8.92
CA THR A 20 21.34 1.61 -8.39
C THR A 20 21.13 1.55 -6.88
N GLN A 21 21.85 2.38 -6.09
CA GLN A 21 21.77 2.36 -4.63
C GLN A 21 20.48 3.00 -4.08
N PHE A 22 19.85 3.90 -4.86
CA PHE A 22 18.65 4.62 -4.43
C PHE A 22 17.35 4.07 -5.07
N THR A 23 17.41 3.26 -6.12
CA THR A 23 16.22 2.65 -6.74
C THR A 23 15.63 1.50 -5.90
N GLU A 24 16.46 0.67 -5.26
CA GLU A 24 16.00 -0.45 -4.41
C GLU A 24 15.07 -0.03 -3.26
N PRO A 25 15.37 1.00 -2.44
CA PRO A 25 14.50 1.39 -1.33
C PRO A 25 13.16 1.97 -1.79
N LEU A 26 13.08 2.59 -2.97
CA LEU A 26 11.82 3.12 -3.51
C LEU A 26 10.85 1.99 -3.90
N ILE A 27 11.34 1.00 -4.63
CA ILE A 27 10.52 -0.14 -5.06
C ILE A 27 10.10 -1.00 -3.86
N ALA A 28 10.98 -1.19 -2.88
CA ALA A 28 10.65 -1.90 -1.64
C ALA A 28 9.56 -1.20 -0.83
N GLN A 29 9.58 0.13 -0.77
CA GLN A 29 8.58 0.92 -0.03
C GLN A 29 7.20 0.87 -0.72
N GLU A 30 7.16 0.97 -2.05
CA GLU A 30 5.92 0.84 -2.82
C GLU A 30 5.32 -0.57 -2.67
N THR A 31 6.15 -1.61 -2.85
CA THR A 31 5.73 -3.02 -2.66
C THR A 31 5.18 -3.27 -1.26
N LYS A 32 5.82 -2.71 -0.21
CA LYS A 32 5.36 -2.85 1.17
C LYS A 32 4.00 -2.17 1.42
N ARG A 33 3.78 -0.99 0.85
CA ARG A 33 2.47 -0.31 0.95
C ARG A 33 1.37 -1.07 0.23
N VAL A 34 1.64 -1.54 -0.98
CA VAL A 34 0.70 -2.34 -1.77
C VAL A 34 0.35 -3.65 -1.04
N LYS A 35 1.36 -4.36 -0.52
CA LYS A 35 1.18 -5.57 0.30
C LYS A 35 0.28 -5.30 1.51
N SER A 36 0.53 -4.20 2.22
CA SER A 36 -0.27 -3.84 3.40
C SER A 36 -1.74 -3.55 3.07
N THR A 37 -2.05 -2.94 1.92
CA THR A 37 -3.44 -2.67 1.53
C THR A 37 -4.20 -3.97 1.26
N TYR A 38 -3.61 -4.88 0.48
CA TYR A 38 -4.28 -6.16 0.18
C TYR A 38 -4.40 -7.06 1.41
N GLU A 39 -3.39 -7.08 2.30
CA GLU A 39 -3.47 -7.79 3.58
C GLU A 39 -4.62 -7.28 4.46
N ASN A 40 -4.89 -5.96 4.46
CA ASN A 40 -6.01 -5.39 5.19
C ASN A 40 -7.37 -5.75 4.57
N LEU A 41 -7.44 -5.88 3.23
CA LEU A 41 -8.65 -6.33 2.54
C LEU A 41 -8.93 -7.81 2.80
N ASP A 42 -7.88 -8.65 2.83
CA ASP A 42 -7.99 -10.06 3.20
C ASP A 42 -8.48 -10.19 4.65
N LEU A 43 -7.91 -9.42 5.58
CA LEU A 43 -8.36 -9.38 6.97
C LEU A 43 -9.83 -8.96 7.09
N PHE A 44 -10.26 -7.96 6.32
CA PHE A 44 -11.67 -7.55 6.29
C PHE A 44 -12.57 -8.70 5.82
N GLY A 45 -12.18 -9.42 4.75
CA GLY A 45 -12.88 -10.59 4.24
C GLY A 45 -12.96 -11.72 5.27
N ASP A 46 -11.86 -12.04 5.94
CA ASP A 46 -11.81 -13.06 6.99
C ASP A 46 -12.78 -12.76 8.15
N ILE A 47 -12.86 -11.50 8.56
CA ILE A 47 -13.78 -11.07 9.62
C ILE A 47 -15.23 -11.14 9.14
N PHE A 48 -15.52 -10.69 7.92
CA PHE A 48 -16.86 -10.79 7.33
C PHE A 48 -17.34 -12.25 7.27
N GLU A 49 -16.50 -13.16 6.76
CA GLU A 49 -16.79 -14.59 6.69
C GLU A 49 -17.01 -15.22 8.07
N ARG A 50 -16.20 -14.81 9.05
CA ARG A 50 -16.37 -15.25 10.44
C ARG A 50 -17.69 -14.78 11.02
N ILE A 51 -18.09 -13.54 10.77
CA ILE A 51 -19.38 -12.99 11.23
C ILE A 51 -20.52 -13.79 10.59
N ARG A 52 -20.55 -13.95 9.27
CA ARG A 52 -21.61 -14.71 8.60
C ARG A 52 -21.71 -16.16 9.09
N SER A 53 -20.57 -16.82 9.31
CA SER A 53 -20.55 -18.23 9.73
C SER A 53 -20.80 -18.46 11.23
N SER A 54 -20.54 -17.47 12.08
CA SER A 54 -20.65 -17.60 13.54
C SER A 54 -21.99 -17.13 14.10
N TYR A 55 -22.79 -16.41 13.31
CA TYR A 55 -24.08 -15.90 13.79
C TYR A 55 -25.19 -16.92 13.58
N VAL A 56 -26.03 -17.02 14.61
CA VAL A 56 -27.14 -17.98 14.68
C VAL A 56 -28.33 -17.52 13.82
N GLU A 57 -28.39 -16.23 13.50
CA GLU A 57 -29.45 -15.59 12.72
C GLU A 57 -28.93 -15.20 11.33
N GLU A 58 -29.86 -15.20 10.36
CA GLU A 58 -29.57 -14.77 8.99
C GLU A 58 -29.19 -13.29 8.98
N ILE A 59 -28.00 -12.98 8.45
CA ILE A 59 -27.47 -11.63 8.37
C ILE A 59 -27.73 -11.09 6.97
N ASP A 60 -28.18 -9.84 6.89
CA ASP A 60 -28.15 -9.06 5.66
C ASP A 60 -26.71 -8.60 5.39
N GLU A 61 -26.04 -9.32 4.47
CA GLU A 61 -24.64 -9.07 4.08
C GLU A 61 -24.43 -7.67 3.50
N GLU A 62 -25.37 -7.19 2.69
CA GLU A 62 -25.31 -5.87 2.06
C GLU A 62 -25.32 -4.79 3.14
N LYS A 63 -26.27 -4.87 4.07
CA LYS A 63 -26.37 -3.95 5.19
C LYS A 63 -25.16 -3.99 6.13
N LEU A 64 -24.55 -5.17 6.32
CA LEU A 64 -23.33 -5.31 7.12
C LEU A 64 -22.15 -4.58 6.49
N ILE A 65 -21.98 -4.74 5.16
CA ILE A 65 -20.92 -4.06 4.40
C ILE A 65 -21.15 -2.54 4.40
N GLU A 66 -22.37 -2.08 4.15
CA GLU A 66 -22.71 -0.65 4.19
C GLU A 66 -22.43 -0.04 5.57
N SER A 67 -22.78 -0.75 6.64
CA SER A 67 -22.53 -0.30 8.01
C SER A 67 -21.04 -0.21 8.33
N ALA A 68 -20.23 -1.17 7.85
CA ALA A 68 -18.78 -1.14 8.00
C ALA A 68 -18.16 0.06 7.26
N ILE A 69 -18.61 0.34 6.03
CA ILE A 69 -18.18 1.50 5.25
C ILE A 69 -18.56 2.81 5.95
N SER A 70 -19.80 2.92 6.43
CA SER A 70 -20.27 4.09 7.17
C SER A 70 -19.44 4.33 8.45
N GLY A 71 -19.12 3.26 9.19
CA GLY A 71 -18.23 3.33 10.35
C GLY A 71 -16.83 3.84 9.99
N MET A 72 -16.23 3.33 8.91
CA MET A 72 -14.93 3.83 8.42
C MET A 72 -15.00 5.32 8.06
N LEU A 73 -16.05 5.77 7.38
CA LEU A 73 -16.24 7.18 7.03
C LEU A 73 -16.41 8.06 8.28
N SER A 74 -17.21 7.64 9.27
CA SER A 74 -17.38 8.38 10.53
C SER A 74 -16.10 8.50 11.34
N SER A 75 -15.18 7.54 11.21
CA SER A 75 -13.87 7.60 11.89
C SER A 75 -12.92 8.63 11.27
N LEU A 76 -13.16 9.01 10.01
CA LEU A 76 -12.38 10.00 9.28
C LEU A 76 -12.93 11.41 9.44
N ASP A 77 -14.23 11.55 9.70
CA ASP A 77 -14.89 12.82 9.93
C ASP A 77 -15.39 12.94 11.37
N THR A 78 -14.50 13.34 12.29
CA THR A 78 -14.80 13.59 13.71
C THR A 78 -15.82 14.74 13.91
N HIS A 79 -16.26 15.41 12.83
CA HIS A 79 -17.12 16.59 12.88
C HIS A 79 -18.52 16.36 12.30
N SER A 80 -19.24 15.36 12.84
CA SER A 80 -20.71 15.41 12.87
C SER A 80 -21.21 16.09 14.13
#